data_AF-A0A8I0ZZD0-F1
#
_entry.id   AF-A0A8I0ZZD0-F1
#
_cell.length_a   1.000
_cell.length_b   1.000
_cell.length_c   1.000
_cell.angle_alpha   90.00
_cell.angle_beta   90.00
_cell.angle_gamma   90.00
#
_symmetry.space_group_name_H-M   'P 1'
#
loop_
_entity.id
_entity.type
_entity.pdbx_description
1 polymer ?
#
loop_
_entity_poly.entity_id
_entity_poly.type
_entity_poly.pdbx_seq_one_letter_code
_entity_poly.pdbx_strand_id
1 'polypeptide(L)'
;MDVDRAGTDELARHAVSVAQGLRDSAEPIKHLRWGGAASGRDYAEHGAALASALAVLNSRLTGRADLLDTLARRLSSSAEAITEVDREGARRVRDSGGSAS
;
A
#
# COMPACT_ATOMS: atom_id res chain seq x y z
N MET A 1 13.30 11.12 20.48
CA MET A 1 13.24 10.82 19.04
C MET A 1 11.90 11.40 18.60
N ASP A 2 11.91 12.48 17.81
CA ASP A 2 10.69 13.21 17.46
C ASP A 2 10.17 12.65 16.13
N VAL A 3 9.17 11.77 16.20
CA VAL A 3 8.53 11.23 15.00
C VAL A 3 7.44 12.21 14.59
N ASP A 4 7.68 12.94 13.50
CA ASP A 4 6.69 13.86 12.97
C ASP A 4 5.44 13.09 12.52
N ARG A 5 4.36 13.26 13.30
CA ARG A 5 3.06 12.66 13.02
C ARG A 5 2.53 13.11 11.66
N ALA A 6 2.73 14.39 11.30
CA ALA A 6 2.26 14.91 10.03
C ALA A 6 2.94 14.22 8.85
N GLY A 7 4.28 14.08 8.91
CA GLY A 7 5.05 13.33 7.92
C GLY A 7 4.68 11.85 7.86
N THR A 8 4.38 11.21 8.99
CA THR A 8 3.97 9.80 9.01
C THR A 8 2.58 9.60 8.39
N ASP A 9 1.64 10.50 8.68
CA ASP A 9 0.28 10.49 8.10
C ASP A 9 0.29 10.83 6.60
N GLU A 10 1.20 11.70 6.16
CA GLU A 10 1.41 11.99 4.74
C GLU A 10 1.99 10.78 3.99
N LEU A 11 3.00 10.11 4.57
CA LEU A 11 3.58 8.90 4.00
C LEU A 11 2.55 7.77 3.90
N ALA A 12 1.70 7.59 4.92
CA ALA A 12 0.61 6.62 4.89
C ALA A 12 -0.40 6.94 3.77
N ARG A 13 -0.81 8.21 3.63
CA ARG A 13 -1.70 8.64 2.55
C ARG A 13 -1.07 8.44 1.17
N HIS A 14 0.22 8.74 1.03
CA HIS A 14 0.94 8.51 -0.22
C HIS A 14 1.00 7.03 -0.58
N ALA A 15 1.29 6.15 0.39
CA ALA A 15 1.30 4.71 0.19
C ALA A 15 -0.07 4.18 -0.29
N VAL A 16 -1.17 4.64 0.31
CA VAL A 16 -2.55 4.30 -0.13
C VAL A 16 -2.81 4.79 -1.55
N SER A 17 -2.42 6.04 -1.87
CA SER A 17 -2.60 6.60 -3.21
C SER A 17 -1.85 5.80 -4.27
N VAL A 18 -0.60 5.41 -4.01
CA VAL A 18 0.18 4.56 -4.91
C VAL A 18 -0.42 3.16 -5.02
N ALA A 19 -0.87 2.57 -3.91
CA ALA A 19 -1.56 1.28 -3.93
C ALA A 19 -2.79 1.31 -4.84
N GLN A 20 -3.59 2.37 -4.76
CA GLN A 20 -4.74 2.56 -5.64
C GLN A 20 -4.31 2.69 -7.11
N GLY A 21 -3.31 3.51 -7.42
CA GLY A 21 -2.80 3.65 -8.80
C GLY A 21 -2.28 2.32 -9.38
N LEU A 22 -1.68 1.45 -8.56
CA LEU A 22 -1.27 0.11 -8.98
C LEU A 22 -2.47 -0.79 -9.29
N ARG A 23 -3.55 -0.72 -8.50
CA ARG A 23 -4.80 -1.46 -8.74
C ARG A 23 -5.49 -0.97 -10.02
N ASP A 24 -5.57 0.34 -10.20
CA ASP A 24 -6.14 0.95 -11.40
C ASP A 24 -5.35 0.54 -12.65
N SER A 25 -4.03 0.42 -12.54
CA SER A 25 -3.17 -0.07 -13.62
C SER A 25 -3.33 -1.58 -13.88
N ALA A 26 -3.65 -2.36 -12.84
CA ALA A 26 -3.88 -3.79 -12.95
C ALA A 26 -5.25 -4.12 -13.56
N GLU A 27 -6.25 -3.28 -13.34
CA GLU A 27 -7.64 -3.55 -13.70
C GLU A 27 -7.84 -3.84 -15.20
N PRO A 28 -7.29 -3.06 -16.15
CA PRO A 28 -7.43 -3.34 -17.58
C PRO A 28 -6.89 -4.71 -17.98
N ILE A 29 -5.83 -5.18 -17.31
CA ILE A 29 -5.19 -6.48 -17.63
C ILE A 29 -6.15 -7.65 -17.36
N LYS A 30 -7.01 -7.55 -16.34
CA LYS A 30 -8.00 -8.60 -16.02
C LYS A 30 -9.07 -8.76 -17.10
N HIS A 31 -9.34 -7.68 -17.84
CA HIS A 31 -10.42 -7.63 -18.83
C HIS A 31 -9.92 -7.88 -20.26
N LEU A 32 -8.62 -8.06 -20.46
CA LEU A 32 -8.07 -8.38 -21.76
C LEU A 32 -8.59 -9.74 -22.23
N ARG A 33 -9.38 -9.71 -23.30
CA ARG A 33 -9.79 -10.92 -24.02
C ARG A 33 -8.88 -11.12 -25.21
N TRP A 34 -8.20 -12.25 -25.23
CA TRP A 34 -7.42 -12.71 -26.37
C TRP A 34 -8.40 -13.19 -27.45
N GLY A 35 -8.71 -12.33 -28.41
CA GLY A 35 -9.63 -12.60 -29.50
C GLY A 35 -9.04 -12.19 -30.83
N GLY A 36 -8.85 -13.16 -31.72
CA GLY A 36 -8.38 -12.95 -33.07
C GLY A 36 -8.27 -14.28 -33.82
N ALA A 37 -8.86 -14.36 -35.01
CA ALA A 37 -8.70 -15.48 -35.92
C ALA A 37 -7.32 -15.43 -36.57
N ALA A 38 -6.26 -15.56 -35.78
CA ALA A 38 -4.92 -15.64 -36.31
C ALA A 38 -4.51 -17.11 -36.31
N SER A 39 -4.50 -17.65 -37.53
CA SER A 39 -4.18 -19.04 -37.80
C SER A 39 -2.67 -19.24 -37.80
N GLY A 40 -2.18 -20.10 -36.91
CA GLY A 40 -0.79 -20.55 -36.88
C GLY A 40 -0.40 -21.05 -35.50
N ARG A 41 0.38 -22.14 -35.44
CA ARG A 41 0.91 -22.69 -34.19
C ARG A 41 1.70 -21.63 -33.40
N ASP A 42 2.53 -20.86 -34.10
CA ASP A 42 3.32 -19.79 -33.50
C ASP A 42 2.44 -18.70 -32.91
N TYR A 43 1.33 -18.33 -33.55
CA TYR A 43 0.43 -17.31 -33.01
C TYR A 43 -0.23 -17.78 -31.70
N ALA A 44 -0.64 -19.05 -31.63
CA ALA A 44 -1.20 -19.63 -30.41
C ALA A 44 -0.16 -19.67 -29.27
N GLU A 45 1.08 -20.07 -29.56
CA GLU A 45 2.18 -20.11 -28.60
C GLU A 45 2.57 -18.70 -28.09
N HIS A 46 2.66 -17.71 -28.98
CA HIS A 46 2.94 -16.33 -28.61
C HIS A 46 1.78 -15.67 -27.85
N GLY A 47 0.53 -15.97 -28.22
CA GLY A 47 -0.66 -15.52 -27.50
C GLY A 47 -0.71 -16.09 -26.07
N ALA A 48 -0.39 -17.37 -25.90
CA ALA A 48 -0.30 -18.00 -24.58
C ALA A 48 0.85 -17.40 -23.73
N ALA A 49 2.02 -17.17 -24.34
CA ALA A 49 3.15 -16.55 -23.65
C ALA A 49 2.82 -15.13 -23.18
N LEU A 50 2.14 -14.34 -24.01
CA LEU A 50 1.75 -12.98 -23.66
C LEU A 50 0.64 -12.96 -22.59
N ALA A 51 -0.35 -13.85 -22.68
CA ALA A 51 -1.36 -14.02 -21.64
C ALA A 51 -0.74 -14.36 -20.28
N SER A 52 0.24 -15.27 -20.27
CA SER A 52 1.01 -15.63 -19.07
C SER A 52 1.80 -14.44 -18.51
N ALA A 53 2.52 -13.71 -19.37
CA ALA A 53 3.27 -12.52 -18.97
C ALA A 53 2.36 -11.44 -18.34
N LEU A 54 1.18 -11.23 -18.91
CA LEU A 54 0.20 -10.29 -18.37
C LEU A 54 -0.41 -10.76 -17.05
N ALA A 55 -0.67 -12.06 -16.90
CA ALA A 55 -1.11 -12.63 -15.63
C ALA A 55 -0.05 -12.41 -14.51
N VAL A 56 1.23 -12.65 -14.82
CA VAL A 56 2.34 -12.40 -13.90
C VAL A 56 2.45 -10.91 -13.55
N LEU A 57 2.32 -10.02 -14.54
CA LEU A 57 2.34 -8.57 -14.32
C LEU A 57 1.19 -8.14 -13.41
N ASN A 58 -0.03 -8.61 -13.67
CA ASN A 58 -1.21 -8.31 -12.86
C ASN A 58 -1.04 -8.75 -11.40
N SER A 59 -0.54 -9.97 -11.19
CA SER A 59 -0.23 -10.50 -9.85
C SER A 59 0.78 -9.63 -9.11
N ARG A 60 1.84 -9.18 -9.79
CA ARG A 60 2.88 -8.32 -9.21
C ARG A 60 2.36 -6.92 -8.87
N LEU A 61 1.50 -6.33 -9.70
CA LEU A 61 0.89 -5.04 -9.42
C LEU A 61 -0.03 -5.13 -8.20
N THR A 62 -0.89 -6.15 -8.15
CA THR A 62 -1.80 -6.39 -7.04
C THR A 62 -1.04 -6.65 -5.74
N GLY A 63 -0.03 -7.53 -5.75
CA GLY A 63 0.78 -7.82 -4.56
C GLY A 63 1.55 -6.61 -4.03
N ARG A 64 2.00 -5.71 -4.91
CA ARG A 64 2.62 -4.43 -4.48
C ARG A 64 1.60 -3.48 -3.86
N ALA A 65 0.40 -3.39 -4.42
CA ALA A 65 -0.68 -2.60 -3.84
C ALA A 65 -1.04 -3.08 -2.43
N ASP A 66 -1.14 -4.40 -2.23
CA ASP A 66 -1.46 -4.97 -0.92
C ASP A 66 -0.34 -4.77 0.12
N LEU A 67 0.92 -4.81 -0.32
CA LEU A 67 2.06 -4.47 0.51
C LEU A 67 2.02 -3.00 0.94
N LEU A 68 1.72 -2.08 0.03
CA LEU A 68 1.62 -0.66 0.33
C LEU A 68 0.46 -0.34 1.26
N ASP A 69 -0.69 -0.98 1.10
CA ASP A 69 -1.81 -0.85 2.03
C ASP A 69 -1.46 -1.36 3.43
N THR A 70 -0.75 -2.49 3.50
CA THR A 70 -0.27 -3.05 4.79
C THR A 70 0.70 -2.09 5.46
N LEU A 71 1.60 -1.48 4.68
CA LEU A 71 2.55 -0.50 5.16
C LEU A 71 1.85 0.77 5.65
N ALA A 72 0.88 1.28 4.91
CA ALA A 72 0.09 2.44 5.33
C ALA A 72 -0.62 2.19 6.68
N ARG A 73 -1.26 1.02 6.85
CA ARG A 73 -1.91 0.66 8.13
C ARG A 73 -0.92 0.59 9.29
N ARG A 74 0.28 0.03 9.05
CA ARG A 74 1.34 -0.04 10.06
C ARG A 74 1.87 1.35 10.43
N LEU A 75 2.04 2.23 9.46
CA LEU A 75 2.46 3.61 9.70
C LEU A 75 1.44 4.36 10.57
N SER A 76 0.15 4.27 10.22
CA SER A 76 -0.91 4.90 11.02
C SER A 76 -0.97 4.34 12.45
N SER A 77 -0.91 3.01 12.61
CA SER A 77 -0.91 2.37 13.93
C SER A 77 0.31 2.76 14.78
N SER A 78 1.50 2.84 14.18
CA SER A 78 2.70 3.29 14.88
C SER A 78 2.61 4.76 15.29
N ALA A 79 2.07 5.64 14.42
CA ALA A 79 1.87 7.05 14.74
C ALA A 79 0.89 7.26 15.90
N GLU A 80 -0.19 6.46 15.96
CA GLU A 80 -1.15 6.45 17.05
C GLU A 80 -0.49 6.03 18.38
N ALA A 81 0.28 4.93 18.36
CA ALA A 81 0.97 4.43 19.55
C ALA A 81 1.98 5.44 20.12
N ILE A 82 2.76 6.11 19.25
CA ILE A 82 3.70 7.15 19.67
C ILE A 82 2.96 8.32 20.32
N THR A 83 1.87 8.78 19.70
CA THR A 83 1.06 9.88 20.24
C THR A 83 0.43 9.53 21.59
N GLU A 84 0.05 8.27 21.79
CA GLU A 84 -0.48 7.79 23.07
C GLU A 84 0.59 7.82 24.17
N VAL A 85 1.81 7.35 23.86
CA VAL A 85 2.96 7.40 24.77
C VAL A 85 3.29 8.85 25.15
N ASP A 86 3.32 9.77 24.19
CA ASP A 86 3.61 11.17 24.44
C ASP A 86 2.53 11.84 25.31
N ARG A 87 1.24 11.54 25.06
CA ARG A 87 0.14 12.05 25.90
C ARG A 87 0.23 11.52 27.33
N GLU A 88 0.54 10.25 27.50
CA GLU A 88 0.68 9.62 28.81
C GLU A 88 1.89 10.17 29.56
N GLY A 89 3.02 10.38 28.87
CA GLY A 89 4.17 11.08 29.43
C GLY A 89 3.84 12.50 29.90
N ALA A 90 3.13 13.27 29.07
CA ALA A 90 2.72 14.63 29.40
C ALA A 90 1.74 14.69 30.59
N ARG A 91 0.82 13.71 30.72
CA ARG A 91 -0.07 13.56 31.88
C ARG A 91 0.72 13.33 33.16
N ARG A 92 1.65 12.38 33.16
CA ARG A 92 2.47 12.07 34.35
C ARG A 92 3.30 13.26 34.82
N VAL A 93 3.88 14.03 33.89
CA VAL A 93 4.63 15.26 34.23
C VAL A 93 3.71 16.29 34.89
N ARG A 94 2.49 16.47 34.37
CA ARG A 94 1.49 17.37 34.97
C ARG A 94 1.10 16.92 36.37
N ASP A 95 0.82 15.64 36.56
CA ASP A 95 0.37 15.09 37.84
C ASP A 95 1.49 15.11 38.91
N SER A 96 2.74 14.92 38.49
CA SER A 96 3.93 15.00 39.35
C SER A 96 4.27 16.45 39.72
N GLY A 97 4.08 17.40 38.80
CA GLY A 97 4.29 18.83 39.05
C GLY A 97 3.19 19.49 39.88
N GLY A 98 1.98 18.92 39.87
CA GLY A 98 0.83 19.38 40.67
C GLY A 98 0.82 18.87 42.11
N SER A 99 1.64 17.88 42.46
CA SER A 99 1.74 17.33 43.83
C SER A 99 2.72 18.07 44.74
N ALA A 100 3.26 19.22 44.32
CA ALA A 100 4.26 20.00 45.06
C ALA A 100 3.70 21.28 45.72
N SER A 101 2.39 21.39 45.97
CA SER A 101 1.77 22.53 46.67
C SER A 101 1.36 22.19 48.09
#